data_AF-A0A511FSH1-F1
#
_entry.id   AF-A0A511FSH1-F1
#
_cell.length_a   1.000
_cell.length_b   1.000
_cell.length_c   1.000
_cell.angle_alpha   90.00
_cell.angle_beta   90.00
_cell.angle_gamma   90.00
#
_symmetry.space_group_name_H-M   'P 1'
#
loop_
_entity.id
_entity.type
_entity.pdbx_description
1 polymer ?
#
loop_
_entity_poly.entity_id
_entity_poly.type
_entity_poly.pdbx_seq_one_letter_code
_entity_poly.pdbx_strand_id
1 'polypeptide(L)'
;MMTYRIFIMRYQTSRHHTGSHGVSRAARHLRQTRRLSPWDATDEDLQFMAALTERLGAPPVSNMMRYCGPEARHLDQLGESLGDWRRMLEALARRHPHLPRSGSQASDGTTLDSAPERIVWETLVQMVPDELELCCHPLLEDGRYLRSDFGLCAPDEETPLVCIEVMGMLGSDRICRADVEEASLGRLAKKQDWFSQPGRPLLRVIWLDMIAHPDWLEAICAEAIEATVAQLVCNRKERRSSMPDRNARYGKRRSRPASRWQARE
;
A
#
# COMPACT_ATOMS: atom_id res chain seq x y z
N MET A 1 12.17 18.47 78.68
CA MET A 1 13.51 17.88 78.53
C MET A 1 13.39 16.37 78.73
N MET A 2 14.03 15.63 77.82
CA MET A 2 14.47 14.23 77.92
C MET A 2 13.44 13.09 78.04
N THR A 3 13.34 12.34 76.95
CA THR A 3 13.09 10.89 76.95
C THR A 3 14.28 10.15 76.32
N TYR A 4 14.84 9.26 77.15
CA TYR A 4 15.59 8.02 76.92
C TYR A 4 16.44 7.82 75.66
N ARG A 5 17.76 7.66 75.89
CA ARG A 5 18.70 6.95 75.02
C ARG A 5 18.94 5.54 75.59
N ILE A 6 18.57 4.52 74.83
CA ILE A 6 18.99 3.13 75.05
C ILE A 6 20.26 2.89 74.23
N PHE A 7 21.35 2.52 74.92
CA PHE A 7 22.60 2.05 74.33
C PHE A 7 22.54 0.53 74.21
N ILE A 8 22.74 0.01 72.99
CA ILE A 8 23.12 -1.40 72.78
C ILE A 8 24.36 -1.42 71.88
N MET A 9 25.42 -2.02 72.43
CA MET A 9 26.71 -2.30 71.82
C MET A 9 26.60 -2.90 70.43
N ARG A 10 27.42 -2.39 69.49
CA ARG A 10 27.88 -3.18 68.35
C ARG A 10 29.40 -3.06 68.21
N TYR A 11 29.98 -4.24 68.05
CA TYR A 11 31.40 -4.55 67.89
C TYR A 11 32.13 -3.63 66.91
N GLN A 12 33.29 -3.14 67.36
CA GLN A 12 34.33 -2.58 66.49
C GLN A 12 35.07 -3.72 65.80
N THR A 13 35.09 -3.73 64.46
CA THR A 13 36.15 -4.36 63.68
C THR A 13 36.78 -3.29 62.80
N SER A 14 38.09 -3.11 63.01
CA SER A 14 38.95 -2.15 62.33
C SER A 14 38.92 -2.38 60.82
N ARG A 15 38.73 -1.32 60.03
CA ARG A 15 39.06 -1.31 58.59
C ARG A 15 40.10 -0.24 58.34
N HIS A 16 41.27 -0.70 57.93
CA HIS A 16 42.35 0.11 57.40
C HIS A 16 41.87 0.91 56.17
N HIS A 17 42.14 2.21 56.20
CA HIS A 17 42.23 3.03 55.00
C HIS A 17 43.51 2.71 54.25
N THR A 18 43.36 2.27 53.01
CA THR A 18 44.30 2.58 51.92
C THR A 18 43.45 3.07 50.76
N GLY A 19 43.55 4.36 50.47
CA GLY A 19 43.03 4.92 49.23
C GLY A 19 43.92 4.50 48.06
N SER A 20 43.32 4.32 46.89
CA SER A 20 43.92 4.75 45.64
C SER A 20 42.87 4.75 44.53
N HIS A 21 42.94 5.81 43.73
CA HIS A 21 42.19 6.04 42.52
C HIS A 21 42.28 4.86 41.56
N GLY A 22 41.12 4.45 41.05
CA GLY A 22 41.05 3.40 40.04
C GLY A 22 39.62 3.01 39.73
N VAL A 23 38.71 3.99 39.62
CA VAL A 23 37.40 3.75 38.99
C VAL A 23 37.69 3.35 37.55
N SER A 24 37.75 2.04 37.37
CA SER A 24 38.32 1.40 36.21
C SER A 24 37.55 1.83 34.97
N ARG A 25 38.20 2.60 34.10
CA ARG A 25 37.77 2.91 32.72
C ARG A 25 37.36 1.64 31.95
N ALA A 26 37.79 0.46 32.40
CA ALA A 26 37.39 -0.85 31.90
C ALA A 26 35.90 -1.19 32.14
N ALA A 27 35.27 -0.70 33.22
CA ALA A 27 33.85 -0.96 33.48
C ALA A 27 32.91 -0.15 32.56
N ARG A 28 33.43 0.89 31.89
CA ARG A 28 32.69 1.70 30.91
C ARG A 28 32.95 1.24 29.46
N HIS A 29 33.94 0.38 29.23
CA HIS A 29 34.23 -0.25 27.94
C HIS A 29 33.56 -1.61 27.73
N LEU A 30 32.98 -2.19 28.79
CA LEU A 30 31.98 -3.26 28.70
C LEU A 30 30.59 -2.68 28.38
N ARG A 31 30.50 -1.83 27.34
CA ARG A 31 29.25 -1.73 26.60
C ARG A 31 29.05 -3.10 25.99
N GLN A 32 28.10 -3.84 26.55
CA GLN A 32 27.58 -5.09 26.04
C GLN A 32 27.65 -5.09 24.51
N THR A 33 28.64 -5.80 23.97
CA THR A 33 28.46 -6.48 22.69
C THR A 33 27.37 -7.50 22.98
N ARG A 34 26.11 -7.05 22.94
CA ARG A 34 24.95 -7.92 22.83
C ARG A 34 25.34 -8.81 21.65
N ARG A 35 25.59 -10.09 21.90
CA ARG A 35 25.65 -11.05 20.80
C ARG A 35 24.32 -10.87 20.09
N LEU A 36 24.35 -10.22 18.93
CA LEU A 36 23.19 -10.13 18.07
C LEU A 36 22.79 -11.58 17.83
N SER A 37 21.57 -11.93 18.24
CA SER A 37 21.00 -13.20 17.82
C SER A 37 21.09 -13.24 16.30
N PRO A 38 21.33 -14.40 15.67
CA PRO A 38 21.11 -14.53 14.22
C PRO A 38 19.70 -14.09 13.80
N TRP A 39 18.78 -13.98 14.75
CA TRP A 39 17.39 -13.55 14.59
C TRP A 39 17.13 -12.09 15.02
N ASP A 40 18.20 -11.30 15.20
CA ASP A 40 18.12 -9.85 15.38
C ASP A 40 18.52 -9.15 14.07
N ALA A 41 17.84 -8.05 13.75
CA ALA A 41 18.19 -7.22 12.61
C ALA A 41 19.60 -6.63 12.75
N THR A 42 20.36 -6.70 11.67
CA THR A 42 21.69 -6.10 11.53
C THR A 42 21.59 -4.60 11.21
N ASP A 43 22.73 -3.91 11.25
CA ASP A 43 22.79 -2.50 10.84
C ASP A 43 22.53 -2.35 9.33
N GLU A 44 22.93 -3.33 8.53
CA GLU A 44 22.68 -3.43 7.10
C GLU A 44 21.18 -3.64 6.82
N ASP A 45 20.52 -4.54 7.53
CA ASP A 45 19.07 -4.77 7.42
C ASP A 45 18.29 -3.48 7.70
N LEU A 46 18.66 -2.76 8.77
CA LEU A 46 17.99 -1.52 9.15
C LEU A 46 18.21 -0.41 8.11
N GLN A 47 19.40 -0.33 7.50
CA GLN A 47 19.67 0.61 6.43
C GLN A 47 18.87 0.29 5.17
N PHE A 48 18.84 -0.99 4.78
CA PHE A 48 18.05 -1.46 3.64
C PHE A 48 16.56 -1.15 3.85
N MET A 49 16.01 -1.54 5.01
CA MET A 49 14.62 -1.28 5.37
C MET A 49 14.31 0.21 5.43
N ALA A 50 15.22 1.04 5.93
CA ALA A 50 15.04 2.50 5.99
C ALA A 50 14.93 3.09 4.58
N ALA A 51 15.87 2.76 3.69
CA ALA A 51 15.88 3.25 2.31
C ALA A 51 14.63 2.79 1.55
N LEU A 52 14.24 1.52 1.70
CA LEU A 52 13.05 0.99 1.05
C LEU A 52 11.78 1.64 1.60
N THR A 53 11.68 1.84 2.92
CA THR A 53 10.54 2.52 3.56
C THR A 53 10.40 3.96 3.07
N GLU A 54 11.51 4.68 2.93
CA GLU A 54 11.52 6.06 2.44
C GLU A 54 10.99 6.14 1.00
N ARG A 55 11.45 5.24 0.11
CA ARG A 55 10.99 5.19 -1.28
C ARG A 55 9.53 4.78 -1.42
N LEU A 56 9.05 3.88 -0.56
CA LEU A 56 7.68 3.35 -0.63
C LEU A 56 6.64 4.20 0.12
N GLY A 57 7.05 5.18 0.94
CA GLY A 57 6.15 5.95 1.80
C GLY A 57 5.54 5.14 2.97
N ALA A 58 5.82 3.85 3.08
CA ALA A 58 5.39 2.98 4.16
C ALA A 58 6.37 1.80 4.34
N PRO A 59 6.47 1.21 5.56
CA PRO A 59 7.36 0.07 5.77
C PRO A 59 6.93 -1.13 4.91
N PRO A 60 7.87 -1.80 4.21
CA PRO A 60 7.57 -3.02 3.46
C PRO A 60 7.11 -4.14 4.41
N VAL A 61 6.40 -5.12 3.87
CA VAL A 61 5.98 -6.32 4.61
C VAL A 61 7.00 -7.46 4.46
N SER A 62 7.02 -8.38 5.43
CA SER A 62 7.98 -9.51 5.45
C SER A 62 8.01 -10.29 4.13
N ASN A 63 6.84 -10.60 3.57
CA ASN A 63 6.72 -11.40 2.35
C ASN A 63 7.32 -10.72 1.10
N MET A 64 7.59 -9.40 1.14
CA MET A 64 8.27 -8.70 0.04
C MET A 64 9.76 -9.02 -0.01
N MET A 65 10.36 -9.41 1.12
CA MET A 65 11.82 -9.52 1.24
C MET A 65 12.40 -10.59 0.32
N ARG A 66 11.65 -11.67 0.04
CA ARG A 66 12.05 -12.69 -0.95
C ARG A 66 12.28 -12.16 -2.36
N TYR A 67 11.70 -11.01 -2.69
CA TYR A 67 11.80 -10.37 -4.01
C TYR A 67 12.85 -9.26 -4.06
N CYS A 68 13.39 -8.85 -2.91
CA CYS A 68 14.30 -7.71 -2.79
C CYS A 68 15.77 -8.03 -3.14
N GLY A 69 16.07 -9.25 -3.59
CA GLY A 69 17.43 -9.67 -3.96
C GLY A 69 18.30 -10.14 -2.79
N PRO A 70 19.60 -10.41 -3.03
CA PRO A 70 20.52 -10.96 -2.04
C PRO A 70 20.68 -10.12 -0.77
N GLU A 71 20.56 -8.81 -0.88
CA GLU A 71 20.69 -7.83 0.20
C GLU A 71 19.61 -8.01 1.27
N ALA A 72 18.43 -8.52 0.88
CA ALA A 72 17.31 -8.76 1.79
C ALA A 72 17.23 -10.22 2.28
N ARG A 73 18.24 -11.07 2.00
CA ARG A 73 18.19 -12.50 2.37
C ARG A 73 18.00 -12.72 3.87
N HIS A 74 18.67 -11.93 4.70
CA HIS A 74 18.51 -12.04 6.16
C HIS A 74 17.11 -11.56 6.59
N LEU A 75 16.60 -10.49 5.99
CA LEU A 75 15.24 -10.01 6.21
C LEU A 75 14.15 -11.03 5.79
N ASP A 76 14.34 -11.77 4.70
CA ASP A 76 13.44 -12.87 4.29
C ASP A 76 13.38 -13.95 5.38
N GLN A 77 14.54 -14.33 5.94
CA GLN A 77 14.61 -15.29 7.05
C GLN A 77 13.94 -14.76 8.33
N LEU A 78 14.17 -13.49 8.68
CA LEU A 78 13.48 -12.85 9.82
C LEU A 78 11.97 -12.79 9.61
N GLY A 79 11.54 -12.64 8.35
CA GLY A 79 10.14 -12.57 7.93
C GLY A 79 9.34 -13.85 8.16
N GLU A 80 10.00 -15.00 8.35
CA GLU A 80 9.35 -16.27 8.68
C GLU A 80 8.71 -16.26 10.08
N SER A 81 9.15 -15.36 10.97
CA SER A 81 8.64 -15.20 12.32
C SER A 81 8.02 -13.83 12.53
N LEU A 82 6.70 -13.79 12.77
CA LEU A 82 5.98 -12.55 13.10
C LEU A 82 6.60 -11.81 14.30
N GLY A 83 7.12 -12.56 15.27
CA GLY A 83 7.76 -11.99 16.45
C GLY A 83 9.10 -11.32 16.12
N ASP A 84 9.87 -11.88 15.21
CA ASP A 84 11.19 -11.38 14.82
C ASP A 84 11.04 -10.20 13.87
N TRP A 85 10.11 -10.29 12.92
CA TRP A 85 9.70 -9.18 12.07
C TRP A 85 9.25 -7.96 12.87
N ARG A 86 8.40 -8.16 13.89
CA ARG A 86 7.96 -7.07 14.78
C ARG A 86 9.14 -6.41 15.50
N ARG A 87 10.09 -7.21 16.01
CA ARG A 87 11.30 -6.67 16.67
C ARG A 87 12.19 -5.89 15.70
N MET A 88 12.31 -6.33 14.45
CA MET A 88 12.99 -5.59 13.39
C MET A 88 12.32 -4.24 13.15
N LEU A 89 10.99 -4.19 12.99
CA LEU A 89 10.24 -2.95 12.81
C LEU A 89 10.37 -2.00 14.02
N GLU A 90 10.37 -2.53 15.24
CA GLU A 90 10.63 -1.75 16.47
C GLU A 90 12.06 -1.20 16.52
N ALA A 91 13.04 -1.95 16.02
CA ALA A 91 14.43 -1.48 15.91
C ALA A 91 14.55 -0.38 14.85
N LEU A 92 13.90 -0.55 13.70
CA LEU A 92 13.81 0.45 12.63
C LEU A 92 13.20 1.76 13.16
N ALA A 93 12.03 1.70 13.80
CA ALA A 93 11.35 2.88 14.34
C ALA A 93 12.18 3.61 15.42
N ARG A 94 12.99 2.89 16.20
CA ARG A 94 13.90 3.52 17.18
C ARG A 94 15.09 4.20 16.52
N ARG A 95 15.65 3.62 15.46
CA ARG A 95 16.83 4.16 14.76
C ARG A 95 16.47 5.27 13.78
N HIS A 96 15.30 5.18 13.15
CA HIS A 96 14.79 6.10 12.14
C HIS A 96 13.40 6.63 12.53
N PRO A 97 13.29 7.48 13.57
CA PRO A 97 12.00 7.91 14.12
C PRO A 97 11.17 8.82 13.20
N HIS A 98 11.77 9.35 12.14
CA HIS A 98 11.10 10.17 11.14
C HIS A 98 10.40 9.35 10.05
N LEU A 99 10.72 8.06 9.92
CA LEU A 99 10.11 7.21 8.90
C LEU A 99 8.67 6.88 9.26
N PRO A 100 7.81 6.66 8.24
CA PRO A 100 6.46 6.15 8.42
C PRO A 100 6.43 4.87 9.27
N ARG A 101 5.44 4.77 10.17
CA ARG A 101 5.24 3.57 11.01
C ARG A 101 4.42 2.52 10.28
N SER A 102 4.54 1.27 10.73
CA SER A 102 3.65 0.19 10.28
C SER A 102 2.20 0.48 10.66
N GLY A 103 1.27 0.00 9.83
CA GLY A 103 -0.16 0.21 10.01
C GLY A 103 -0.88 0.44 8.68
N SER A 104 -2.21 0.43 8.73
CA SER A 104 -3.10 0.57 7.57
C SER A 104 -3.44 2.00 7.20
N GLN A 105 -3.10 2.99 8.02
CA GLN A 105 -3.40 4.39 7.73
C GLN A 105 -2.29 5.02 6.89
N ALA A 106 -2.64 5.57 5.74
CA ALA A 106 -1.77 6.35 4.87
C ALA A 106 -1.49 7.77 5.41
N SER A 107 -0.54 8.46 4.77
CA SER A 107 -0.10 9.81 5.14
C SER A 107 -1.21 10.87 5.10
N ASP A 108 -2.20 10.70 4.22
CA ASP A 108 -3.39 11.55 4.08
C ASP A 108 -4.53 11.20 5.05
N GLY A 109 -4.35 10.16 5.87
CA GLY A 109 -5.36 9.67 6.82
C GLY A 109 -6.27 8.56 6.28
N THR A 110 -6.18 8.21 5.00
CA THR A 110 -6.93 7.10 4.38
C THR A 110 -6.60 5.78 5.09
N THR A 111 -7.60 4.95 5.37
CA THR A 111 -7.42 3.64 6.02
C THR A 111 -7.61 2.52 4.99
N LEU A 112 -6.59 1.68 4.84
CA LEU A 112 -6.53 0.60 3.85
C LEU A 112 -6.70 -0.77 4.51
N ASP A 113 -7.03 -1.81 3.75
CA ASP A 113 -7.25 -3.15 4.32
C ASP A 113 -5.93 -3.88 4.60
N SER A 114 -4.84 -3.45 3.97
CA SER A 114 -3.52 -4.06 4.14
C SER A 114 -2.34 -3.08 4.00
N ALA A 115 -1.17 -3.49 4.51
CA ALA A 115 0.07 -2.71 4.35
C ALA A 115 0.56 -2.63 2.89
N PRO A 116 0.47 -3.69 2.06
CA PRO A 116 0.74 -3.59 0.63
C PRO A 116 -0.20 -2.61 -0.08
N GLU A 117 -1.50 -2.60 0.24
CA GLU A 117 -2.43 -1.58 -0.27
C GLU A 117 -1.98 -0.18 0.11
N ARG A 118 -1.60 0.04 1.37
CA ARG A 118 -1.08 1.35 1.79
C ARG A 118 0.13 1.78 0.96
N ILE A 119 1.10 0.89 0.71
CA ILE A 119 2.28 1.23 -0.11
C ILE A 119 1.86 1.67 -1.52
N VAL A 120 0.93 0.94 -2.13
CA VAL A 120 0.40 1.28 -3.47
C VAL A 120 -0.36 2.60 -3.43
N TRP A 121 -1.16 2.85 -2.38
CA TRP A 121 -1.87 4.12 -2.19
C TRP A 121 -0.92 5.30 -2.11
N GLU A 122 0.11 5.24 -1.26
CA GLU A 122 1.12 6.31 -1.10
C GLU A 122 1.82 6.64 -2.42
N THR A 123 1.98 5.66 -3.31
CA THR A 123 2.52 5.86 -4.66
C THR A 123 1.48 6.51 -5.58
N LEU A 124 0.26 5.96 -5.63
CA LEU A 124 -0.80 6.46 -6.52
C LEU A 124 -1.18 7.90 -6.22
N VAL A 125 -1.33 8.30 -4.95
CA VAL A 125 -1.71 9.68 -4.59
C VAL A 125 -0.71 10.74 -5.04
N GLN A 126 0.55 10.35 -5.28
CA GLN A 126 1.58 11.26 -5.79
C GLN A 126 1.57 11.34 -7.32
N MET A 127 0.97 10.37 -8.00
CA MET A 127 1.06 10.19 -9.45
C MET A 127 -0.24 10.50 -10.20
N VAL A 128 -1.39 10.30 -9.56
CA VAL A 128 -2.70 10.50 -10.19
C VAL A 128 -2.89 11.99 -10.51
N PRO A 129 -3.16 12.35 -11.78
CA PRO A 129 -3.33 13.75 -12.18
C PRO A 129 -4.70 14.29 -11.76
N ASP A 130 -4.82 15.62 -11.66
CA ASP A 130 -6.05 16.31 -11.23
C ASP A 130 -7.29 16.00 -12.10
N GLU A 131 -7.10 15.54 -13.34
CA GLU A 131 -8.22 15.18 -14.22
C GLU A 131 -8.80 13.77 -13.96
N LEU A 132 -8.27 13.04 -12.98
CA LEU A 132 -8.75 11.72 -12.55
C LEU A 132 -9.02 11.72 -11.05
N GLU A 133 -9.95 10.86 -10.63
CA GLU A 133 -10.20 10.61 -9.21
C GLU A 133 -9.68 9.23 -8.82
N LEU A 134 -8.95 9.15 -7.71
CA LEU A 134 -8.54 7.89 -7.11
C LEU A 134 -9.53 7.52 -6.00
N CYS A 135 -10.22 6.39 -6.16
CA CYS A 135 -11.14 5.89 -5.15
C CYS A 135 -10.57 4.65 -4.44
N CYS A 136 -10.80 4.59 -3.12
CA CYS A 136 -10.45 3.46 -2.28
C CYS A 136 -11.66 2.53 -2.14
N HIS A 137 -11.42 1.23 -2.32
CA HIS A 137 -12.41 0.17 -2.16
C HIS A 137 -13.73 0.34 -2.94
N PRO A 138 -13.70 0.71 -4.24
CA PRO A 138 -14.94 0.90 -5.01
C PRO A 138 -15.78 -0.36 -5.04
N LEU A 139 -17.09 -0.20 -4.86
CA LEU A 139 -18.06 -1.28 -4.98
C LEU A 139 -18.32 -1.56 -6.46
N LEU A 140 -18.12 -2.82 -6.88
CA LEU A 140 -18.19 -3.21 -8.29
C LEU A 140 -19.53 -3.86 -8.67
N GLU A 141 -20.19 -4.52 -7.72
CA GLU A 141 -21.50 -5.13 -7.92
C GLU A 141 -22.27 -5.21 -6.60
N ASP A 142 -23.46 -4.61 -6.60
CA ASP A 142 -24.40 -4.67 -5.48
C ASP A 142 -24.83 -6.11 -5.20
N GLY A 143 -24.82 -6.49 -3.92
CA GLY A 143 -25.27 -7.81 -3.45
C GLY A 143 -24.23 -8.94 -3.53
N ARG A 144 -23.08 -8.73 -4.19
CA ARG A 144 -21.95 -9.69 -4.18
C ARG A 144 -20.78 -9.26 -3.30
N TYR A 145 -20.80 -8.06 -2.72
CA TYR A 145 -19.68 -7.46 -1.98
C TYR A 145 -18.35 -7.57 -2.74
N LEU A 146 -18.39 -7.50 -4.07
CA LEU A 146 -17.20 -7.50 -4.89
C LEU A 146 -16.66 -6.08 -4.91
N ARG A 147 -15.46 -5.88 -4.36
CA ARG A 147 -14.73 -4.61 -4.35
C ARG A 147 -13.40 -4.78 -5.04
N SER A 148 -12.88 -3.73 -5.66
CA SER A 148 -11.44 -3.64 -5.99
C SER A 148 -10.70 -2.94 -4.86
N ASP A 149 -9.39 -3.09 -4.77
CA ASP A 149 -8.62 -2.33 -3.78
C ASP A 149 -8.64 -0.83 -4.10
N PHE A 150 -8.39 -0.47 -5.36
CA PHE A 150 -8.52 0.91 -5.84
C PHE A 150 -9.25 1.00 -7.18
N GLY A 151 -9.74 2.21 -7.49
CA GLY A 151 -10.25 2.55 -8.81
C GLY A 151 -9.75 3.92 -9.27
N LEU A 152 -9.49 4.03 -10.57
CA LEU A 152 -9.24 5.29 -11.26
C LEU A 152 -10.50 5.67 -12.03
N CYS A 153 -11.13 6.75 -11.59
CA CYS A 153 -12.41 7.23 -12.09
C CYS A 153 -12.22 8.47 -12.98
N ALA A 154 -13.15 8.64 -13.92
CA ALA A 154 -13.37 9.96 -14.50
C ALA A 154 -13.96 10.89 -13.42
N PRO A 155 -13.74 12.21 -13.53
CA PRO A 155 -14.35 13.17 -12.60
C PRO A 155 -15.87 13.01 -12.58
N ASP A 156 -16.45 13.04 -11.37
CA ASP A 156 -17.89 12.88 -11.12
C ASP A 156 -18.50 11.52 -11.57
N GLU A 157 -17.69 10.50 -11.90
CA GLU A 157 -18.18 9.16 -12.25
C GLU A 157 -17.91 8.14 -11.14
N GLU A 158 -18.98 7.49 -10.64
CA GLU A 158 -18.87 6.50 -9.57
C GLU A 158 -18.22 5.17 -10.01
N THR A 159 -18.29 4.86 -11.32
CA THR A 159 -17.73 3.62 -11.87
C THR A 159 -16.28 3.84 -12.33
N PRO A 160 -15.30 3.10 -11.78
CA PRO A 160 -13.93 3.21 -12.25
C PRO A 160 -13.77 2.81 -13.72
N LEU A 161 -12.88 3.50 -14.44
CA LEU A 161 -12.45 3.09 -15.78
C LEU A 161 -11.40 1.97 -15.69
N VAL A 162 -10.52 2.07 -14.69
CA VAL A 162 -9.52 1.06 -14.33
C VAL A 162 -9.66 0.75 -12.85
N CYS A 163 -9.72 -0.54 -12.53
CA CYS A 163 -9.66 -1.08 -11.19
C CYS A 163 -8.27 -1.67 -10.95
N ILE A 164 -7.74 -1.46 -9.75
CA ILE A 164 -6.45 -2.00 -9.31
C ILE A 164 -6.71 -3.01 -8.18
N GLU A 165 -6.05 -4.15 -8.30
CA GLU A 165 -5.97 -5.19 -7.27
C GLU A 165 -4.52 -5.35 -6.81
N VAL A 166 -4.30 -5.34 -5.50
CA VAL A 166 -3.01 -5.49 -4.85
C VAL A 166 -2.88 -6.90 -4.29
N MET A 167 -1.95 -7.66 -4.85
CA MET A 167 -1.62 -8.99 -4.35
C MET A 167 -0.59 -8.90 -3.22
N GLY A 168 -1.08 -8.76 -1.99
CA GLY A 168 -0.24 -8.53 -0.81
C GLY A 168 0.58 -9.72 -0.28
N MET A 169 0.41 -10.93 -0.84
CA MET A 169 1.09 -12.13 -0.36
C MET A 169 2.01 -12.79 -1.40
N LEU A 170 1.79 -12.52 -2.69
CA LEU A 170 2.39 -13.28 -3.79
C LEU A 170 2.98 -12.35 -4.85
N GLY A 171 4.13 -12.74 -5.37
CA GLY A 171 4.69 -12.15 -6.57
C GLY A 171 4.05 -12.70 -7.84
N SER A 172 4.40 -12.09 -8.97
CA SER A 172 3.90 -12.43 -10.29
C SER A 172 4.27 -13.84 -10.77
N ASP A 173 5.25 -14.47 -10.12
CA ASP A 173 5.63 -15.89 -10.29
C ASP A 173 4.56 -16.88 -9.82
N ARG A 174 3.62 -16.42 -8.97
CA ARG A 174 2.52 -17.21 -8.39
C ARG A 174 3.00 -18.43 -7.59
N ILE A 175 4.22 -18.38 -7.05
CA ILE A 175 4.76 -19.47 -6.24
C ILE A 175 4.24 -19.37 -4.81
N CYS A 176 3.37 -20.32 -4.46
CA CYS A 176 2.79 -20.46 -3.13
C CYS A 176 3.71 -21.25 -2.18
N ARG A 177 3.87 -20.75 -0.96
CA ARG A 177 4.51 -21.38 0.21
C ARG A 177 3.48 -21.83 1.26
N ALA A 178 2.22 -21.40 1.17
CA ALA A 178 1.15 -21.75 2.11
C ALA A 178 -0.23 -21.81 1.45
N ASP A 179 -1.15 -22.59 2.03
CA ASP A 179 -2.53 -22.79 1.53
C ASP A 179 -3.31 -21.48 1.38
N VAL A 180 -3.04 -20.49 2.25
CA VAL A 180 -3.69 -19.17 2.20
C VAL A 180 -3.33 -18.39 0.92
N GLU A 181 -2.12 -18.59 0.40
CA GLU A 181 -1.65 -17.97 -0.83
C GLU A 181 -2.33 -18.61 -2.05
N GLU A 182 -2.45 -19.94 -2.08
CA GLU A 182 -3.18 -20.67 -3.12
C GLU A 182 -4.66 -20.27 -3.14
N ALA A 183 -5.29 -20.19 -1.97
CA ALA A 183 -6.66 -19.70 -1.86
C ALA A 183 -6.80 -18.25 -2.37
N SER A 184 -5.77 -17.42 -2.19
CA SER A 184 -5.74 -16.05 -2.72
C SER A 184 -5.70 -16.02 -4.25
N LEU A 185 -4.89 -16.88 -4.88
CA LEU A 185 -4.89 -17.03 -6.35
C LEU A 185 -6.25 -17.51 -6.87
N GLY A 186 -6.90 -18.44 -6.15
CA GLY A 186 -8.24 -18.89 -6.51
C GLY A 186 -9.29 -17.77 -6.45
N ARG A 187 -9.19 -16.86 -5.47
CA ARG A 187 -10.04 -15.66 -5.40
C ARG A 187 -9.73 -14.67 -6.52
N LEU A 188 -8.44 -14.42 -6.79
CA LEU A 188 -8.01 -13.54 -7.88
C LEU A 188 -8.51 -14.05 -9.23
N ALA A 189 -8.40 -15.35 -9.51
CA ALA A 189 -8.86 -15.94 -10.77
C ALA A 189 -10.36 -15.68 -11.01
N LYS A 190 -11.20 -15.91 -9.99
CA LYS A 190 -12.65 -15.62 -10.08
C LYS A 190 -12.93 -14.14 -10.34
N LYS A 191 -12.13 -13.25 -9.75
CA LYS A 191 -12.23 -11.81 -9.94
C LYS A 191 -11.79 -11.41 -11.35
N GLN A 192 -10.70 -11.97 -11.86
CA GLN A 192 -10.24 -11.77 -13.23
C GLN A 192 -11.29 -12.24 -14.26
N ASP A 193 -11.92 -13.38 -14.03
CA ASP A 193 -13.03 -13.86 -14.86
C ASP A 193 -14.18 -12.86 -14.90
N TRP A 194 -14.56 -12.28 -13.74
CA TRP A 194 -15.57 -11.23 -13.69
C TRP A 194 -15.16 -9.99 -14.50
N PHE A 195 -13.93 -9.49 -14.33
CA PHE A 195 -13.42 -8.32 -15.05
C PHE A 195 -13.26 -8.54 -16.56
N SER A 196 -13.10 -9.80 -17.00
CA SER A 196 -13.00 -10.13 -18.43
C SER A 196 -14.32 -9.97 -19.21
N GLN A 197 -15.45 -9.81 -18.51
CA GLN A 197 -16.76 -9.70 -19.13
C GLN A 197 -16.92 -8.35 -19.86
N PRO A 198 -17.68 -8.30 -20.96
CA PRO A 198 -17.94 -7.06 -21.69
C PRO A 198 -18.56 -5.97 -20.80
N GLY A 199 -18.10 -4.73 -20.99
CA GLY A 199 -18.63 -3.57 -20.25
C GLY A 199 -18.15 -3.45 -18.81
N ARG A 200 -17.19 -4.29 -18.38
CA ARG A 200 -16.53 -4.15 -17.07
C ARG A 200 -15.32 -3.22 -17.16
N PRO A 201 -14.91 -2.59 -16.05
CA PRO A 201 -13.68 -1.81 -15.98
C PRO A 201 -12.45 -2.65 -16.36
N LEU A 202 -11.38 -2.00 -16.80
CA LEU A 202 -10.10 -2.71 -16.96
C LEU A 202 -9.56 -3.09 -15.59
N LEU A 203 -8.97 -4.29 -15.47
CA LEU A 203 -8.26 -4.71 -14.26
C LEU A 203 -6.74 -4.53 -14.43
N ARG A 204 -6.10 -4.01 -13.40
CA ARG A 204 -4.64 -4.07 -13.18
C ARG A 204 -4.36 -4.81 -11.90
N VAL A 205 -3.44 -5.76 -11.94
CA VAL A 205 -2.99 -6.50 -10.75
C VAL A 205 -1.57 -6.08 -10.44
N ILE A 206 -1.35 -5.53 -9.26
CA ILE A 206 -0.03 -5.16 -8.75
C ILE A 206 0.42 -6.27 -7.81
N TRP A 207 1.50 -6.94 -8.21
CA TRP A 207 2.03 -8.11 -7.50
C TRP A 207 3.09 -7.71 -6.45
N LEU A 208 3.30 -8.56 -5.46
CA LEU A 208 4.18 -8.24 -4.33
C LEU A 208 5.64 -7.98 -4.74
N ASP A 209 6.12 -8.66 -5.78
CA ASP A 209 7.43 -8.43 -6.39
C ASP A 209 7.52 -7.06 -7.07
N MET A 210 6.43 -6.59 -7.69
CA MET A 210 6.37 -5.24 -8.25
C MET A 210 6.41 -4.18 -7.15
N ILE A 211 5.77 -4.42 -6.01
CA ILE A 211 5.80 -3.52 -4.83
C ILE A 211 7.20 -3.52 -4.19
N ALA A 212 7.91 -4.65 -4.24
CA ALA A 212 9.27 -4.78 -3.67
C ALA A 212 10.32 -3.92 -4.40
N HIS A 213 10.02 -3.47 -5.62
CA HIS A 213 10.88 -2.62 -6.42
C HIS A 213 10.17 -1.30 -6.73
N PRO A 214 10.49 -0.19 -6.03
CA PRO A 214 9.74 1.06 -6.18
C PRO A 214 9.67 1.57 -7.62
N ASP A 215 10.73 1.40 -8.41
CA ASP A 215 10.76 1.76 -9.84
C ASP A 215 9.74 0.96 -10.67
N TRP A 216 9.49 -0.30 -10.32
CA TRP A 216 8.49 -1.14 -10.99
C TRP A 216 7.09 -0.78 -10.52
N LEU A 217 6.92 -0.46 -9.23
CA LEU A 217 5.66 0.02 -8.69
C LEU A 217 5.22 1.34 -9.35
N GLU A 218 6.14 2.29 -9.50
CA GLU A 218 5.88 3.54 -10.23
C GLU A 218 5.48 3.25 -11.69
N ALA A 219 6.22 2.39 -12.38
CA ALA A 219 5.92 2.04 -13.78
C ALA A 219 4.52 1.42 -13.94
N ILE A 220 4.14 0.44 -13.10
CA ILE A 220 2.82 -0.19 -13.20
C ILE A 220 1.68 0.75 -12.79
N CYS A 221 1.92 1.68 -11.86
CA CYS A 221 0.97 2.74 -11.53
C CYS A 221 0.78 3.70 -12.73
N ALA A 222 1.86 4.10 -13.38
CA ALA A 222 1.81 4.93 -14.58
C ALA A 222 1.02 4.25 -15.71
N GLU A 223 1.26 2.96 -15.97
CA GLU A 223 0.50 2.19 -16.97
C GLU A 223 -1.01 2.13 -16.65
N ALA A 224 -1.39 2.06 -15.37
CA ALA A 224 -2.80 2.11 -14.96
C ALA A 224 -3.43 3.49 -15.22
N ILE A 225 -2.70 4.56 -14.93
CA ILE A 225 -3.12 5.95 -15.18
C ILE A 225 -3.26 6.19 -16.69
N GLU A 226 -2.27 5.80 -17.50
CA GLU A 226 -2.30 5.94 -18.96
C GLU A 226 -3.49 5.19 -19.57
N ALA A 227 -3.74 3.95 -19.10
CA ALA A 227 -4.90 3.18 -19.54
C ALA A 227 -6.23 3.88 -19.19
N THR A 228 -6.31 4.52 -18.02
CA THR A 228 -7.47 5.30 -17.59
C THR A 228 -7.70 6.51 -18.49
N VAL A 229 -6.64 7.28 -18.78
CA VAL A 229 -6.71 8.44 -19.68
C VAL A 229 -7.14 8.01 -21.09
N ALA A 230 -6.62 6.88 -21.59
CA ALA A 230 -7.01 6.34 -22.89
C ALA A 230 -8.52 5.99 -22.93
N GLN A 231 -9.04 5.33 -21.89
CA GLN A 231 -10.47 5.01 -21.76
C GLN A 231 -11.33 6.29 -21.72
N LEU A 232 -10.91 7.31 -20.97
CA LEU A 232 -11.61 8.59 -20.89
C LEU A 232 -11.73 9.26 -22.27
N VAL A 233 -10.65 9.25 -23.06
CA VAL A 233 -10.65 9.82 -24.42
C VAL A 233 -11.58 9.05 -25.35
N CYS A 234 -11.57 7.71 -25.30
CA CYS A 234 -12.45 6.87 -26.10
C CYS A 234 -13.93 7.12 -25.75
N ASN A 235 -14.29 7.09 -24.47
CA ASN A 235 -15.67 7.33 -24.01
C ASN A 235 -16.18 8.71 -24.42
N ARG A 236 -15.33 9.75 -24.38
CA ARG A 236 -15.69 11.10 -24.86
C ARG A 236 -15.96 11.14 -26.37
N LYS A 237 -15.19 10.39 -27.19
CA LYS A 237 -15.43 10.31 -28.64
C LYS A 237 -16.75 9.62 -28.96
N GLU A 238 -17.05 8.51 -28.28
CA GLU A 238 -18.30 7.77 -28.46
C GLU A 238 -19.53 8.60 -28.08
N ARG A 239 -19.47 9.34 -26.96
CA ARG A 239 -20.52 10.29 -26.54
C ARG A 239 -20.74 11.41 -27.57
N ARG A 240 -19.68 11.90 -28.23
CA ARG A 240 -19.77 12.91 -29.30
C ARG A 240 -20.38 12.36 -30.58
N SER A 241 -20.04 11.14 -30.98
CA SER A 241 -20.58 10.50 -32.20
C SER A 241 -22.02 10.01 -32.05
N SER A 242 -22.48 9.76 -30.81
CA SER A 242 -23.83 9.28 -30.51
C SER A 242 -24.85 10.39 -30.26
N MET A 243 -24.45 11.67 -30.20
CA MET A 243 -25.40 12.78 -30.16
C MET A 243 -26.08 12.94 -31.53
N PRO A 244 -27.41 12.75 -31.64
CA PRO A 244 -28.11 12.97 -32.89
C PRO A 244 -28.07 14.48 -33.21
N ASP A 245 -27.62 14.77 -34.43
CA ASP A 245 -27.50 16.12 -34.97
C ASP A 245 -28.84 16.86 -34.87
N ARG A 246 -29.00 17.70 -33.84
CA ARG A 246 -30.24 18.47 -33.59
C ARG A 246 -30.55 19.45 -34.73
N ASN A 247 -29.62 19.65 -35.67
CA ASN A 247 -29.79 20.52 -36.82
C ASN A 247 -30.41 19.84 -38.07
N ALA A 248 -30.64 18.53 -38.07
CA ALA A 248 -31.22 17.83 -39.23
C ALA A 248 -32.77 17.91 -39.34
N ARG A 249 -33.45 18.72 -38.50
CA ARG A 249 -34.92 18.88 -38.51
C ARG A 249 -35.41 20.28 -38.93
N TYR A 250 -34.79 20.92 -39.92
CA TYR A 250 -35.43 22.04 -40.65
C TYR A 250 -35.16 21.91 -42.14
N GLY A 251 -35.89 21.01 -42.80
CA GLY A 251 -35.68 20.77 -44.24
C GLY A 251 -36.72 19.88 -44.91
N LYS A 252 -38.01 20.01 -44.57
CA LYS A 252 -39.08 19.42 -45.38
C LYS A 252 -40.38 20.22 -45.25
N ARG A 253 -40.39 21.43 -45.81
CA ARG A 253 -41.63 22.11 -46.19
C ARG A 253 -42.24 21.30 -47.34
N ARG A 254 -43.15 20.38 -47.01
CA ARG A 254 -44.00 19.69 -47.98
C ARG A 254 -44.85 20.72 -48.72
N SER A 255 -44.61 20.85 -50.02
CA SER A 255 -45.56 21.42 -50.97
C SER A 255 -46.86 20.60 -50.92
N ARG A 256 -47.97 21.26 -50.59
CA ARG A 256 -49.33 20.70 -50.71
C ARG A 256 -49.73 20.70 -52.19
N PRO A 257 -50.28 19.61 -52.75
CA PRO A 257 -50.99 19.69 -54.01
C PRO A 257 -52.39 20.27 -53.78
N ALA A 258 -52.78 21.23 -54.61
CA ALA A 258 -54.13 21.77 -54.65
C ALA A 258 -55.05 20.78 -55.38
N SER A 259 -56.02 20.19 -54.67
CA SER A 259 -57.15 19.49 -55.28
C SER A 259 -58.42 20.34 -55.15
N ARG A 260 -59.00 20.60 -56.31
CA ARG A 260 -60.32 21.20 -56.55
C ARG A 260 -61.42 20.45 -55.81
N TRP A 261 -62.33 21.19 -55.20
CA TRP A 261 -63.73 20.77 -55.02
C TRP A 261 -64.65 21.85 -55.58
N GLN A 262 -65.54 21.39 -56.46
CA GLN A 262 -66.63 22.13 -57.10
C GLN A 262 -67.70 22.48 -56.07
N ALA A 263 -68.21 23.71 -56.12
CA ALA A 263 -69.49 24.07 -55.52
C ALA A 263 -70.59 23.84 -56.57
N ARG A 264 -71.68 23.18 -56.14
CA ARG A 264 -72.99 23.21 -56.78
C ARG A 264 -73.74 24.41 -56.23
N GLU A 265 -74.15 25.32 -57.11
CA GLU A 265 -75.51 25.85 -57.33
C GLU A 265 -75.42 27.06 -58.26
#